data_AF-A0A518HJF0-F1
#
_entry.id   AF-A0A518HJF0-F1
#
_cell.length_a   1.000
_cell.length_b   1.000
_cell.length_c   1.000
_cell.angle_alpha   90.00
_cell.angle_beta   90.00
_cell.angle_gamma   90.00
#
_symmetry.space_group_name_H-M   'P 1'
#
loop_
_entity.id
_entity.type
_entity.pdbx_description
1 polymer ?
#
loop_
_entity_poly.entity_id
_entity_poly.type
_entity_poly.pdbx_seq_one_letter_code
_entity_poly.pdbx_strand_id
1 'polypeptide(L)'
;MLPPPTEIDSRSSNAIASRPTHFDADCQTVYRVPGTQWLDPVQTSAQTVMRLATSEQTLGAVSDVMAKLTSDDYLEYLKGYYQSGRSKFGSNWHYADLLTVLHAASSLIKPRNYLEIGVRRGRSLAVVSSLAPHCEIFGFDMWVADYAGMPNPGPDFVKQELADLGHRGTVELISGDSHQTVPQFFADNPDVRFDLINVDGDHTEAGARADLETVLPKLALGGIIVLDDITHPQHQYLETVWDDLIGDHPNYSSAKYRDLGYGVAVAIRKRD
;
A
#
# COMPACT_ATOMS: atom_id res chain seq x y z
N MET A 1 50.38 29.44 -4.40
CA MET A 1 50.44 28.50 -5.54
C MET A 1 49.44 27.40 -5.22
N LEU A 2 48.23 27.50 -5.76
CA LEU A 2 47.12 26.57 -5.51
C LEU A 2 47.26 25.35 -6.45
N PRO A 3 46.87 24.13 -6.03
CA PRO A 3 46.91 22.97 -6.91
C PRO A 3 45.84 23.09 -8.02
N PRO A 4 46.01 22.43 -9.17
CA PRO A 4 45.04 22.50 -10.26
C PRO A 4 43.74 21.76 -9.89
N PRO A 5 42.59 22.12 -10.49
CA PRO A 5 41.35 21.41 -10.26
C PRO A 5 41.41 20.03 -10.91
N THR A 6 41.06 19.00 -10.14
CA THR A 6 40.85 17.64 -10.65
C THR A 6 39.64 17.60 -11.57
N GLU A 7 39.84 17.04 -12.77
CA GLU A 7 38.80 16.76 -13.77
C GLU A 7 37.66 15.96 -13.14
N ILE A 8 36.45 16.47 -13.25
CA ILE A 8 35.22 15.73 -12.94
C ILE A 8 34.97 14.82 -14.15
N ASP A 9 35.13 13.52 -13.94
CA ASP A 9 34.80 12.49 -14.91
C ASP A 9 33.28 12.49 -15.18
N SER A 10 32.89 13.15 -16.27
CA SER A 10 31.54 13.17 -16.78
C SER A 10 31.28 11.89 -17.58
N ARG A 11 30.98 10.77 -16.91
CA ARG A 11 30.47 9.54 -17.54
C ARG A 11 29.88 8.56 -16.53
N SER A 12 28.64 8.79 -16.15
CA SER A 12 27.74 7.73 -15.69
C SER A 12 26.28 8.13 -15.93
N SER A 13 25.96 8.44 -17.19
CA SER A 13 24.58 8.29 -17.64
C SER A 13 24.29 6.79 -17.71
N ASN A 14 23.86 6.21 -16.59
CA ASN A 14 23.17 4.93 -16.63
C ASN A 14 21.85 5.18 -17.36
N ALA A 15 21.88 4.94 -18.67
CA ALA A 15 20.69 4.80 -19.47
C ALA A 15 19.83 3.72 -18.79
N ILE A 16 18.74 4.16 -18.18
CA ILE A 16 17.66 3.28 -17.72
C ILE A 16 17.24 2.48 -18.94
N ALA A 17 17.60 1.20 -18.96
CA ALA A 17 17.16 0.29 -20.00
C ALA A 17 15.64 0.41 -20.10
N SER A 18 15.14 0.61 -21.33
CA SER A 18 13.71 0.70 -21.65
C SER A 18 12.97 -0.47 -20.98
N ARG A 19 12.27 -0.19 -19.87
CA ARG A 19 11.51 -1.19 -19.12
C ARG A 19 10.33 -1.65 -19.99
N PRO A 20 9.95 -2.94 -19.96
CA PRO A 20 8.73 -3.38 -20.63
C PRO A 20 7.54 -2.73 -19.93
N THR A 21 6.98 -1.71 -20.57
CA THR A 21 5.81 -0.96 -20.10
C THR A 21 4.53 -1.77 -20.38
N HIS A 22 4.27 -2.82 -19.61
CA HIS A 22 2.97 -3.51 -19.65
C HIS A 22 1.96 -2.74 -18.77
N PHE A 23 1.56 -1.55 -19.20
CA PHE A 23 0.65 -0.65 -18.47
C PHE A 23 -0.84 -0.80 -18.84
N ASP A 24 -1.20 -1.81 -19.63
CA ASP A 24 -2.50 -1.87 -20.32
C ASP A 24 -3.33 -3.15 -20.05
N ALA A 25 -2.94 -3.97 -19.08
CA ALA A 25 -3.81 -5.06 -18.64
C ALA A 25 -4.62 -4.58 -17.44
N ASP A 26 -5.95 -4.60 -17.56
CA ASP A 26 -6.87 -4.41 -16.43
C ASP A 26 -6.47 -5.31 -15.24
N CYS A 27 -6.85 -4.95 -14.01
CA CYS A 27 -6.65 -5.84 -12.87
C CYS A 27 -7.38 -7.18 -13.10
N GLN A 28 -6.91 -8.27 -12.48
CA GLN A 28 -7.49 -9.62 -12.65
C GLN A 28 -8.96 -9.74 -12.22
N THR A 29 -9.50 -8.71 -11.57
CA THR A 29 -10.90 -8.58 -11.15
C THR A 29 -11.80 -8.02 -12.25
N VAL A 30 -11.24 -7.65 -13.40
CA VAL A 30 -11.95 -7.06 -14.53
C VAL A 30 -12.31 -8.14 -15.56
N TYR A 31 -13.60 -8.21 -15.86
CA TYR A 31 -14.18 -9.07 -16.86
C TYR A 31 -14.78 -8.23 -17.99
N ARG A 32 -14.16 -8.33 -19.17
CA ARG A 32 -14.64 -7.70 -20.40
C ARG A 32 -14.98 -8.75 -21.44
N VAL A 33 -16.06 -8.50 -22.17
CA VAL A 33 -16.44 -9.30 -23.35
C VAL A 33 -16.45 -8.44 -24.60
N PRO A 34 -16.12 -8.99 -25.78
CA PRO A 34 -16.39 -8.33 -27.04
C PRO A 34 -17.90 -8.12 -27.23
N GLY A 35 -18.30 -6.93 -27.71
CA GLY A 35 -19.70 -6.61 -27.97
C GLY A 35 -20.41 -6.02 -26.74
N THR A 36 -21.58 -6.55 -26.39
CA THR A 36 -22.43 -5.95 -25.35
C THR A 36 -21.99 -6.38 -23.95
N GLN A 37 -21.52 -5.42 -23.17
CA GLN A 37 -21.24 -5.57 -21.73
C GLN A 37 -22.52 -5.26 -20.93
N TRP A 38 -23.09 -6.26 -20.25
CA TRP A 38 -24.37 -6.12 -19.52
C TRP A 38 -24.23 -5.65 -18.07
N LEU A 39 -23.07 -5.87 -17.44
CA LEU A 39 -22.77 -5.51 -16.06
C LEU A 39 -21.45 -4.74 -15.99
N ASP A 40 -21.25 -3.97 -14.93
CA ASP A 40 -19.95 -3.31 -14.64
C ASP A 40 -18.82 -4.35 -14.72
N PRO A 41 -17.68 -4.02 -15.37
CA PRO A 41 -16.65 -5.01 -15.68
C PRO A 41 -15.87 -5.47 -14.44
N VAL A 42 -15.83 -4.67 -13.37
CA VAL A 42 -15.20 -5.06 -12.10
C VAL A 42 -16.12 -6.01 -11.33
N GLN A 43 -15.67 -7.25 -11.12
CA GLN A 43 -16.48 -8.34 -10.56
C GLN A 43 -16.42 -8.49 -9.04
N THR A 44 -15.78 -7.56 -8.34
CA THR A 44 -15.62 -7.60 -6.88
C THR A 44 -15.87 -6.23 -6.25
N SER A 45 -15.89 -6.19 -4.93
CA SER A 45 -16.24 -5.01 -4.15
C SER A 45 -15.36 -4.88 -2.91
N ALA A 46 -15.33 -3.69 -2.33
CA ALA A 46 -14.64 -3.44 -1.07
C ALA A 46 -15.17 -4.33 0.06
N GLN A 47 -16.45 -4.74 0.02
CA GLN A 47 -17.02 -5.69 0.98
C GLN A 47 -16.42 -7.09 0.84
N THR A 48 -16.07 -7.53 -0.37
CA THR A 48 -15.32 -8.77 -0.56
C THR A 48 -13.95 -8.68 0.11
N VAL A 49 -13.26 -7.55 -0.03
CA VAL A 49 -11.97 -7.32 0.63
C VAL A 49 -12.12 -7.35 2.15
N MET A 50 -13.09 -6.62 2.72
CA MET A 50 -13.33 -6.62 4.17
C MET A 50 -13.65 -8.02 4.71
N ARG A 51 -14.53 -8.78 4.04
CA ARG A 51 -14.84 -10.16 4.43
C ARG A 51 -13.60 -11.05 4.45
N LEU A 52 -12.69 -10.89 3.49
CA LEU A 52 -11.43 -11.64 3.45
C LEU A 52 -10.45 -11.15 4.52
N ALA A 53 -10.39 -9.85 4.79
CA ALA A 53 -9.51 -9.25 5.79
C ALA A 53 -9.79 -9.79 7.20
N THR A 54 -11.06 -9.94 7.55
CA THR A 54 -11.50 -10.44 8.87
C THR A 54 -11.52 -11.97 8.96
N SER A 55 -11.03 -12.70 7.95
CA SER A 55 -11.08 -14.17 7.95
C SER A 55 -9.95 -14.78 8.78
N GLU A 56 -10.23 -15.93 9.41
CA GLU A 56 -9.22 -16.71 10.13
C GLU A 56 -8.01 -17.05 9.25
N GLN A 57 -8.23 -17.31 7.97
CA GLN A 57 -7.18 -17.57 7.00
C GLN A 57 -6.24 -16.38 6.83
N THR A 58 -6.78 -15.17 6.63
CA THR A 58 -5.98 -13.95 6.49
C THR A 58 -5.23 -13.63 7.78
N LEU A 59 -5.89 -13.71 8.93
CA LEU A 59 -5.26 -13.50 10.24
C LEU A 59 -4.12 -14.49 10.49
N GLY A 60 -4.28 -15.75 10.05
CA GLY A 60 -3.25 -16.76 10.03
C GLY A 60 -2.06 -16.38 9.16
N ALA A 61 -2.32 -16.08 7.89
CA ALA A 61 -1.28 -15.77 6.92
C ALA A 61 -0.49 -14.49 7.29
N VAL A 62 -1.14 -13.45 7.80
CA VAL A 62 -0.47 -12.25 8.31
C VAL A 62 0.42 -12.58 9.52
N SER A 63 -0.05 -13.45 10.43
CA SER A 63 0.80 -13.93 11.54
C SER A 63 2.06 -14.64 11.04
N ASP A 64 1.95 -15.43 9.98
CA ASP A 64 3.08 -16.16 9.39
C ASP A 64 4.09 -15.23 8.70
N VAL A 65 3.64 -14.11 8.13
CA VAL A 65 4.53 -13.06 7.60
C VAL A 65 5.24 -12.35 8.74
N MET A 66 4.50 -11.89 9.75
CA MET A 66 5.08 -11.22 10.93
C MET A 66 6.13 -12.06 11.65
N ALA A 67 5.99 -13.38 11.66
CA ALA A 67 6.95 -14.29 12.27
C ALA A 67 8.32 -14.32 11.57
N LYS A 68 8.40 -13.88 10.31
CA LYS A 68 9.64 -13.87 9.50
C LYS A 68 10.36 -12.53 9.51
N LEU A 69 9.69 -11.46 9.94
CA LEU A 69 10.24 -10.11 9.98
C LEU A 69 11.17 -9.92 11.17
N THR A 70 12.16 -9.04 11.01
CA THR A 70 13.01 -8.62 12.13
C THR A 70 12.15 -8.01 13.24
N SER A 71 12.37 -8.49 14.47
CA SER A 71 11.60 -8.12 15.65
C SER A 71 11.87 -6.69 16.12
N ASP A 72 10.82 -6.04 16.62
CA ASP A 72 10.85 -4.82 17.44
C ASP A 72 9.62 -4.82 18.37
N ASP A 73 9.63 -3.92 19.36
CA ASP A 73 8.60 -3.88 20.41
C ASP A 73 7.16 -3.82 19.88
N TYR A 74 6.93 -3.07 18.80
CA TYR A 74 5.60 -2.96 18.21
C TYR A 74 5.20 -4.22 17.45
N LEU A 75 6.15 -4.87 16.75
CA LEU A 75 5.87 -6.14 16.09
C LEU A 75 5.56 -7.25 17.11
N GLU A 76 6.28 -7.29 18.24
CA GLU A 76 6.01 -8.26 19.31
C GLU A 76 4.64 -8.01 19.96
N TYR A 77 4.25 -6.74 20.14
CA TYR A 77 2.89 -6.40 20.55
C TYR A 77 1.84 -6.92 19.56
N LEU A 78 2.00 -6.68 18.26
CA LEU A 78 1.05 -7.13 17.24
C LEU A 78 0.94 -8.66 17.19
N LYS A 79 2.06 -9.38 17.23
CA LYS A 79 2.08 -10.85 17.30
C LYS A 79 1.29 -11.35 18.51
N GLY A 80 1.51 -10.76 19.68
CA GLY A 80 0.77 -11.09 20.90
C GLY A 80 -0.72 -10.78 20.81
N TYR A 81 -1.10 -9.64 20.23
CA TYR A 81 -2.48 -9.24 20.03
C TYR A 81 -3.23 -10.23 19.13
N TYR A 82 -2.64 -10.59 17.98
CA TYR A 82 -3.18 -11.58 17.05
C TYR A 82 -3.30 -12.97 17.68
N GLN A 83 -2.25 -13.43 18.34
CA GLN A 83 -2.25 -14.73 18.99
C GLN A 83 -3.34 -14.81 20.07
N SER A 84 -3.47 -13.76 20.90
CA SER A 84 -4.49 -13.71 21.95
C SER A 84 -5.91 -13.70 21.37
N GLY A 85 -6.16 -12.86 20.36
CA GLY A 85 -7.46 -12.76 19.70
C GLY A 85 -7.89 -14.07 19.06
N ARG A 86 -7.02 -14.65 18.22
CA ARG A 86 -7.25 -15.96 17.57
C ARG A 86 -7.47 -17.07 18.58
N SER A 87 -6.68 -17.13 19.66
CA SER A 87 -6.83 -18.17 20.69
C SER A 87 -8.15 -18.06 21.47
N LYS A 88 -8.68 -16.85 21.68
CA LYS A 88 -9.90 -16.63 22.47
C LYS A 88 -11.17 -16.76 21.65
N PHE A 89 -11.14 -16.24 20.41
CA PHE A 89 -12.34 -16.05 19.61
C PHE A 89 -12.39 -16.96 18.37
N GLY A 90 -11.26 -17.57 17.98
CA GLY A 90 -11.17 -18.50 16.84
C GLY A 90 -11.69 -17.91 15.54
N SER A 91 -12.47 -18.69 14.81
CA SER A 91 -13.13 -18.28 13.55
C SER A 91 -14.18 -17.17 13.71
N ASN A 92 -14.61 -16.87 14.95
CA ASN A 92 -15.54 -15.77 15.24
C ASN A 92 -14.81 -14.44 15.50
N TRP A 93 -13.47 -14.41 15.48
CA TRP A 93 -12.75 -13.16 15.69
C TRP A 93 -12.91 -12.24 14.48
N HIS A 94 -13.76 -11.23 14.61
CA HIS A 94 -13.94 -10.19 13.61
C HIS A 94 -12.97 -9.05 13.89
N TYR A 95 -11.79 -9.11 13.29
CA TYR A 95 -10.76 -8.08 13.42
C TYR A 95 -10.10 -7.81 12.07
N ALA A 96 -9.88 -6.54 11.77
CA ALA A 96 -9.08 -6.10 10.64
C ALA A 96 -8.23 -4.89 11.04
N ASP A 97 -7.05 -4.82 10.44
CA ASP A 97 -6.14 -3.69 10.40
C ASP A 97 -5.48 -3.60 9.02
N LEU A 98 -4.58 -2.64 8.82
CA LEU A 98 -3.91 -2.40 7.54
C LEU A 98 -3.31 -3.68 6.96
N LEU A 99 -2.63 -4.50 7.77
CA LEU A 99 -1.96 -5.71 7.30
C LEU A 99 -2.97 -6.74 6.79
N THR A 100 -4.08 -6.95 7.50
CA THR A 100 -5.13 -7.86 7.02
C THR A 100 -5.82 -7.37 5.75
N VAL A 101 -6.04 -6.06 5.62
CA VAL A 101 -6.68 -5.48 4.44
C VAL A 101 -5.77 -5.55 3.23
N LEU A 102 -4.48 -5.23 3.38
CA LEU A 102 -3.49 -5.40 2.32
C LEU A 102 -3.33 -6.87 1.94
N HIS A 103 -3.28 -7.80 2.90
CA HIS A 103 -3.26 -9.23 2.61
C HIS A 103 -4.47 -9.66 1.77
N ALA A 104 -5.67 -9.26 2.20
CA ALA A 104 -6.92 -9.58 1.51
C ALA A 104 -6.94 -8.99 0.10
N ALA A 105 -6.57 -7.72 -0.07
CA ALA A 105 -6.44 -7.06 -1.35
C ALA A 105 -5.44 -7.81 -2.25
N SER A 106 -4.21 -8.04 -1.78
CA SER A 106 -3.18 -8.76 -2.55
C SER A 106 -3.58 -10.19 -2.90
N SER A 107 -4.33 -10.88 -2.04
CA SER A 107 -4.84 -12.22 -2.35
C SER A 107 -5.83 -12.20 -3.52
N LEU A 108 -6.61 -11.11 -3.62
CA LEU A 108 -7.67 -10.93 -4.59
C LEU A 108 -7.19 -10.39 -5.93
N ILE A 109 -6.18 -9.52 -5.94
CA ILE A 109 -5.72 -8.84 -7.17
C ILE A 109 -4.31 -9.20 -7.63
N LYS A 110 -3.49 -9.84 -6.75
CA LYS A 110 -2.09 -10.22 -7.06
C LYS A 110 -1.35 -9.08 -7.79
N PRO A 111 -1.16 -7.94 -7.12
CA PRO A 111 -0.78 -6.69 -7.79
C PRO A 111 0.55 -6.85 -8.54
N ARG A 112 0.64 -6.22 -9.71
CA ARG A 112 1.89 -6.07 -10.46
C ARG A 112 2.58 -4.77 -10.11
N ASN A 113 1.83 -3.70 -9.88
CA ASN A 113 2.35 -2.40 -9.44
C ASN A 113 1.69 -2.00 -8.12
N TYR A 114 2.50 -1.76 -7.10
CA TYR A 114 2.08 -1.34 -5.77
C TYR A 114 2.73 -0.01 -5.38
N LEU A 115 1.92 0.98 -5.01
CA LEU A 115 2.39 2.25 -4.44
C LEU A 115 2.06 2.32 -2.95
N GLU A 116 3.01 2.76 -2.14
CA GLU A 116 2.79 3.03 -0.72
C GLU A 116 3.37 4.39 -0.31
N ILE A 117 2.55 5.20 0.36
CA ILE A 117 2.98 6.42 1.05
C ILE A 117 2.98 6.12 2.55
N GLY A 118 4.11 6.31 3.22
CA GLY A 118 4.31 5.90 4.61
C GLY A 118 4.76 4.44 4.72
N VAL A 119 6.04 4.19 4.44
CA VAL A 119 6.63 2.84 4.42
C VAL A 119 7.14 2.42 5.78
N ARG A 120 7.80 3.34 6.50
CA ARG A 120 8.45 3.12 7.79
C ARG A 120 9.40 1.91 7.76
N ARG A 121 9.01 0.80 8.41
CA ARG A 121 9.79 -0.45 8.47
C ARG A 121 9.41 -1.47 7.39
N GLY A 122 8.43 -1.16 6.53
CA GLY A 122 8.05 -2.00 5.39
C GLY A 122 7.20 -3.23 5.74
N ARG A 123 6.44 -3.23 6.84
CA ARG A 123 5.61 -4.39 7.24
C ARG A 123 4.43 -4.61 6.29
N SER A 124 3.78 -3.53 5.89
CA SER A 124 2.75 -3.50 4.85
C SER A 124 3.32 -4.00 3.52
N LEU A 125 4.48 -3.49 3.09
CA LEU A 125 5.19 -4.00 1.91
C LEU A 125 5.48 -5.50 2.00
N ALA A 126 5.93 -5.98 3.17
CA ALA A 126 6.20 -7.39 3.41
C ALA A 126 4.95 -8.28 3.28
N VAL A 127 3.80 -7.80 3.73
CA VAL A 127 2.53 -8.51 3.55
C VAL A 127 2.22 -8.60 2.06
N VAL A 128 2.23 -7.49 1.32
CA VAL A 128 1.94 -7.51 -0.12
C VAL A 128 2.92 -8.40 -0.90
N SER A 129 4.22 -8.25 -0.61
CA SER A 129 5.29 -9.00 -1.30
C SER A 129 5.21 -10.51 -1.07
N SER A 130 4.70 -10.96 0.08
CA SER A 130 4.51 -12.38 0.37
C SER A 130 3.47 -13.08 -0.52
N LEU A 131 2.51 -12.32 -1.08
CA LEU A 131 1.47 -12.83 -1.98
C LEU A 131 1.76 -12.56 -3.46
N ALA A 132 2.58 -11.54 -3.73
CA ALA A 132 2.98 -11.10 -5.06
C ALA A 132 4.51 -10.87 -5.11
N PRO A 133 5.31 -11.96 -5.14
CA PRO A 133 6.77 -11.87 -5.05
C PRO A 133 7.43 -11.19 -6.25
N HIS A 134 6.69 -10.95 -7.34
CA HIS A 134 7.19 -10.25 -8.53
C HIS A 134 6.57 -8.85 -8.71
N CYS A 135 5.78 -8.36 -7.76
CA CYS A 135 5.20 -7.01 -7.81
C CYS A 135 6.32 -5.96 -7.87
N GLU A 136 6.18 -4.95 -8.72
CA GLU A 136 6.97 -3.74 -8.62
C GLU A 136 6.42 -2.87 -7.48
N ILE A 137 7.29 -2.50 -6.54
CA ILE A 137 6.95 -1.74 -5.34
C ILE A 137 7.57 -0.36 -5.44
N PHE A 138 6.75 0.66 -5.21
CA PHE A 138 7.10 2.07 -5.20
C PHE A 138 6.70 2.66 -3.84
N GLY A 139 7.67 2.79 -2.94
CA GLY A 139 7.46 3.28 -1.59
C GLY A 139 7.96 4.71 -1.42
N PHE A 140 7.19 5.56 -0.76
CA PHE A 140 7.52 6.96 -0.49
C PHE A 140 7.53 7.19 1.03
N ASP A 141 8.64 7.70 1.55
CA ASP A 141 8.79 7.97 2.98
C ASP A 141 9.83 9.07 3.22
N MET A 142 9.64 9.86 4.27
CA MET A 142 10.62 10.86 4.69
C MET A 142 11.77 10.26 5.53
N TRP A 143 11.60 9.04 6.01
CA TRP A 143 12.51 8.30 6.90
C TRP A 143 12.81 9.03 8.22
N VAL A 144 11.83 9.80 8.71
CA VAL A 144 11.96 10.58 9.95
C VAL A 144 12.09 9.64 11.13
N ALA A 145 13.18 9.75 11.88
CA ALA A 145 13.38 9.02 13.13
C ALA A 145 12.35 9.45 14.17
N ASP A 146 11.84 8.49 14.95
CA ASP A 146 10.89 8.69 16.05
C ASP A 146 9.55 9.35 15.66
N TYR A 147 9.19 9.32 14.38
CA TYR A 147 7.82 9.65 13.95
C TYR A 147 6.81 8.71 14.63
N ALA A 148 5.74 9.28 15.17
CA ALA A 148 4.78 8.60 16.04
C ALA A 148 5.42 7.87 17.26
N GLY A 149 6.61 8.30 17.69
CA GLY A 149 7.34 7.69 18.81
C GLY A 149 7.96 6.33 18.49
N MET A 150 8.14 6.00 17.20
CA MET A 150 8.66 4.71 16.78
C MET A 150 9.91 4.84 15.88
N PRO A 151 10.86 3.89 15.96
CA PRO A 151 12.08 3.95 15.17
C PRO A 151 11.80 3.71 13.67
N ASN A 152 12.45 4.50 12.82
CA ASN A 152 12.43 4.34 11.37
C ASN A 152 13.85 4.00 10.87
N PRO A 153 14.13 2.72 10.49
CA PRO A 153 15.46 2.22 10.14
C PRO A 153 15.90 2.57 8.72
N GLY A 154 15.01 3.16 7.91
CA GLY A 154 15.33 3.62 6.57
C GLY A 154 15.22 2.56 5.47
N PRO A 155 15.48 2.96 4.21
CA PRO A 155 15.15 2.19 3.02
C PRO A 155 15.98 0.92 2.85
N ASP A 156 17.26 0.92 3.26
CA ASP A 156 18.13 -0.26 3.11
C ASP A 156 17.66 -1.43 3.98
N PHE A 157 17.20 -1.12 5.20
CA PHE A 157 16.58 -2.11 6.07
C PHE A 157 15.33 -2.72 5.42
N VAL A 158 14.44 -1.88 4.88
CA VAL A 158 13.21 -2.33 4.22
C VAL A 158 13.53 -3.23 3.02
N LYS A 159 14.50 -2.85 2.18
CA LYS A 159 14.92 -3.68 1.04
C LYS A 159 15.46 -5.03 1.48
N GLN A 160 16.22 -5.07 2.57
CA GLN A 160 16.73 -6.33 3.12
C GLN A 160 15.61 -7.23 3.62
N GLU A 161 14.64 -6.70 4.37
CA GLU A 161 13.47 -7.46 4.83
C GLU A 161 12.68 -8.08 3.66
N LEU A 162 12.45 -7.31 2.60
CA LEU A 162 11.76 -7.81 1.40
C LEU A 162 12.57 -8.88 0.67
N ALA A 163 13.89 -8.72 0.59
CA ALA A 163 14.78 -9.72 -0.01
C ALA A 163 14.78 -11.04 0.79
N ASP A 164 14.80 -10.96 2.13
CA ASP A 164 14.77 -12.12 3.02
C ASP A 164 13.45 -12.87 2.96
N LEU A 165 12.35 -12.17 2.65
CA LEU A 165 11.05 -12.76 2.32
C LEU A 165 10.97 -13.36 0.91
N GLY A 166 12.02 -13.25 0.11
CA GLY A 166 12.11 -13.81 -1.22
C GLY A 166 11.40 -12.98 -2.30
N HIS A 167 11.22 -11.68 -2.08
CA HIS A 167 10.74 -10.76 -3.11
C HIS A 167 11.75 -10.69 -4.27
N ARG A 168 11.23 -10.66 -5.50
CA ARG A 168 11.98 -10.69 -6.76
C ARG A 168 11.58 -9.58 -7.73
N GLY A 169 10.59 -8.77 -7.39
CA GLY A 169 10.21 -7.59 -8.16
C GLY A 169 11.16 -6.42 -7.92
N THR A 170 10.97 -5.36 -8.69
CA THR A 170 11.66 -4.09 -8.49
C THR A 170 11.17 -3.43 -7.20
N VAL A 171 12.08 -2.93 -6.37
CA VAL A 171 11.74 -2.15 -5.17
C VAL A 171 12.39 -0.77 -5.26
N GLU A 172 11.58 0.24 -5.51
CA GLU A 172 11.97 1.64 -5.57
C GLU A 172 11.46 2.36 -4.31
N LEU A 173 12.39 2.75 -3.43
CA LEU A 173 12.08 3.49 -2.20
C LEU A 173 12.59 4.92 -2.37
N ILE A 174 11.67 5.87 -2.45
CA ILE A 174 11.91 7.26 -2.77
C ILE A 174 11.86 8.06 -1.47
N SER A 175 12.98 8.71 -1.15
CA SER A 175 13.14 9.47 0.08
C SER A 175 12.68 10.92 -0.09
N GLY A 176 11.70 11.34 0.69
CA GLY A 176 11.27 12.74 0.75
C GLY A 176 9.79 12.90 1.12
N ASP A 177 9.36 14.15 1.10
CA ASP A 177 7.97 14.55 1.31
C ASP A 177 7.10 14.00 0.17
N SER A 178 6.02 13.27 0.48
CA SER A 178 5.12 12.67 -0.51
C SER A 178 4.45 13.73 -1.39
N HIS A 179 4.19 14.92 -0.86
CA HIS A 179 3.58 16.04 -1.60
C HIS A 179 4.50 16.63 -2.67
N GLN A 180 5.78 16.24 -2.67
CA GLN A 180 6.75 16.60 -3.71
C GLN A 180 7.16 15.39 -4.55
N THR A 181 7.49 14.29 -3.88
CA THR A 181 8.08 13.11 -4.51
C THR A 181 7.08 12.31 -5.33
N VAL A 182 5.83 12.17 -4.87
CA VAL A 182 4.79 11.44 -5.61
C VAL A 182 4.39 12.19 -6.89
N PRO A 183 4.09 13.51 -6.86
CA PRO A 183 3.84 14.27 -8.09
C PRO A 183 5.01 14.23 -9.08
N GLN A 184 6.25 14.35 -8.59
CA GLN A 184 7.44 14.27 -9.43
C GLN A 184 7.56 12.89 -10.09
N PHE A 185 7.40 11.82 -9.33
CA PHE A 185 7.41 10.46 -9.87
C PHE A 185 6.33 10.26 -10.95
N PHE A 186 5.12 10.81 -10.76
CA PHE A 186 4.07 10.75 -11.78
C PHE A 186 4.33 11.63 -13.00
N ALA A 187 5.05 12.74 -12.85
CA ALA A 187 5.48 13.56 -13.98
C ALA A 187 6.54 12.83 -14.82
N ASP A 188 7.45 12.11 -14.18
CA ASP A 188 8.49 11.31 -14.83
C ASP A 188 7.93 10.00 -15.44
N ASN A 189 6.79 9.53 -14.93
CA ASN A 189 6.13 8.30 -15.36
C ASN A 189 4.63 8.55 -15.67
N PRO A 190 4.30 9.33 -16.74
CA PRO A 190 2.94 9.79 -16.98
C PRO A 190 1.93 8.67 -17.20
N ASP A 191 2.35 7.56 -17.80
CA ASP A 191 1.47 6.43 -18.15
C ASP A 191 1.34 5.38 -17.04
N VAL A 192 2.05 5.54 -15.91
CA VAL A 192 2.03 4.57 -14.82
C VAL A 192 0.62 4.43 -14.22
N ARG A 193 0.24 3.20 -13.92
CA ARG A 193 -0.98 2.85 -13.18
C ARG A 193 -0.66 1.82 -12.12
N PHE A 194 -1.40 1.88 -11.01
CA PHE A 194 -1.22 1.00 -9.87
C PHE A 194 -2.40 0.07 -9.68
N ASP A 195 -2.11 -1.20 -9.43
CA ASP A 195 -3.12 -2.21 -9.09
C ASP A 195 -3.51 -2.08 -7.61
N LEU A 196 -2.56 -1.69 -6.75
CA LEU A 196 -2.74 -1.45 -5.32
C LEU A 196 -2.10 -0.12 -4.91
N ILE A 197 -2.79 0.65 -4.08
CA ILE A 197 -2.27 1.89 -3.47
C ILE A 197 -2.56 1.84 -1.97
N ASN A 198 -1.57 2.17 -1.15
CA ASN A 198 -1.71 2.36 0.30
C ASN A 198 -1.29 3.79 0.68
N VAL A 199 -2.10 4.47 1.49
CA VAL A 199 -1.80 5.79 2.05
C VAL A 199 -1.81 5.70 3.58
N ASP A 200 -0.64 5.89 4.19
CA ASP A 200 -0.40 5.84 5.64
C ASP A 200 0.78 6.78 6.04
N GLY A 201 0.83 7.96 5.44
CA GLY A 201 1.93 8.93 5.60
C GLY A 201 1.57 10.13 6.48
N ASP A 202 1.17 11.22 5.83
CA ASP A 202 0.77 12.44 6.53
C ASP A 202 -0.63 12.28 7.10
N HIS A 203 -0.71 12.17 8.43
CA HIS A 203 -1.98 12.03 9.13
C HIS A 203 -2.67 13.36 9.44
N THR A 204 -2.26 14.49 8.83
CA THR A 204 -3.01 15.74 8.84
C THR A 204 -4.14 15.73 7.80
N GLU A 205 -5.20 16.50 8.04
CA GLU A 205 -6.37 16.53 7.14
C GLU A 205 -5.98 16.96 5.72
N ALA A 206 -5.18 18.03 5.63
CA ALA A 206 -4.73 18.57 4.35
C ALA A 206 -3.73 17.63 3.67
N GLY A 207 -2.82 17.01 4.43
CA GLY A 207 -1.81 16.11 3.89
C GLY A 207 -2.40 14.82 3.33
N ALA A 208 -3.25 14.14 4.10
CA ALA A 208 -3.93 12.93 3.64
C ALA A 208 -4.82 13.22 2.42
N ARG A 209 -5.52 14.36 2.40
CA ARG A 209 -6.31 14.79 1.24
C ARG A 209 -5.42 14.97 0.01
N ALA A 210 -4.29 15.69 0.15
CA ALA A 210 -3.36 15.94 -0.95
C ALA A 210 -2.76 14.64 -1.50
N ASP A 211 -2.37 13.70 -0.63
CA ASP A 211 -1.88 12.38 -1.03
C ASP A 211 -2.94 11.61 -1.81
N LEU A 212 -4.17 11.51 -1.29
CA LEU A 212 -5.28 10.82 -1.94
C LEU A 212 -5.63 11.44 -3.31
N GLU A 213 -5.79 12.76 -3.38
CA GLU A 213 -6.08 13.47 -4.63
C GLU A 213 -4.97 13.25 -5.69
N THR A 214 -3.71 13.14 -5.24
CA THR A 214 -2.56 12.88 -6.12
C THR A 214 -2.58 11.46 -6.69
N VAL A 215 -2.86 10.45 -5.85
CA VAL A 215 -2.75 9.03 -6.24
C VAL A 215 -4.01 8.48 -6.93
N LEU A 216 -5.20 9.00 -6.62
CA LEU A 216 -6.47 8.48 -7.15
C LEU A 216 -6.53 8.41 -8.69
N PRO A 217 -6.06 9.42 -9.46
CA PRO A 217 -6.04 9.34 -10.92
C PRO A 217 -5.19 8.19 -11.47
N LYS A 218 -4.18 7.74 -10.71
CA LYS A 218 -3.24 6.68 -11.09
C LYS A 218 -3.68 5.27 -10.66
N LEU A 219 -4.81 5.13 -9.95
CA LEU A 219 -5.37 3.83 -9.60
C LEU A 219 -5.97 3.16 -10.85
N ALA A 220 -5.58 1.93 -11.15
CA ALA A 220 -6.10 1.17 -12.30
C ALA A 220 -7.59 0.81 -12.11
N LEU A 221 -8.29 0.52 -13.22
CA LEU A 221 -9.63 -0.06 -13.14
C LEU A 221 -9.57 -1.45 -12.49
N GLY A 222 -10.43 -1.68 -11.50
CA GLY A 222 -10.40 -2.88 -10.65
C GLY A 222 -9.29 -2.84 -9.60
N GLY A 223 -8.46 -1.78 -9.59
CA GLY A 223 -7.42 -1.55 -8.60
C GLY A 223 -8.00 -1.16 -7.24
N ILE A 224 -7.21 -1.40 -6.20
CA ILE A 224 -7.60 -1.23 -4.79
C ILE A 224 -6.79 -0.09 -4.16
N ILE A 225 -7.46 0.77 -3.40
CA ILE A 225 -6.81 1.79 -2.56
C ILE A 225 -7.19 1.57 -1.09
N VAL A 226 -6.22 1.75 -0.20
CA VAL A 226 -6.35 1.60 1.26
C VAL A 226 -5.89 2.89 1.95
N LEU A 227 -6.60 3.29 3.00
CA LEU A 227 -6.22 4.37 3.92
C LEU A 227 -6.29 3.83 5.35
N ASP A 228 -5.19 3.95 6.09
CA ASP A 228 -5.12 3.54 7.50
C ASP A 228 -5.62 4.65 8.46
N ASP A 229 -5.74 4.32 9.74
CA ASP A 229 -5.98 5.26 10.84
C ASP A 229 -7.28 6.09 10.79
N ILE A 230 -8.29 5.66 10.02
CA ILE A 230 -9.54 6.42 9.82
C ILE A 230 -10.35 6.67 11.11
N THR A 231 -10.11 5.90 12.18
CA THR A 231 -10.72 6.09 13.50
C THR A 231 -9.71 6.41 14.59
N HIS A 232 -8.47 6.81 14.23
CA HIS A 232 -7.47 7.17 15.22
C HIS A 232 -7.91 8.41 16.05
N PRO A 233 -7.82 8.39 17.40
CA PRO A 233 -8.34 9.48 18.25
C PRO A 233 -7.72 10.85 17.99
N GLN A 234 -6.50 10.90 17.43
CA GLN A 234 -5.78 12.13 17.11
C GLN A 234 -5.97 12.58 15.64
N HIS A 235 -6.55 11.72 14.79
CA HIS A 235 -6.69 11.94 13.34
C HIS A 235 -8.13 11.72 12.88
N GLN A 236 -9.12 12.15 13.68
CA GLN A 236 -10.54 11.86 13.49
C GLN A 236 -11.12 12.36 12.14
N TYR A 237 -10.42 13.26 11.45
CA TYR A 237 -10.80 13.80 10.15
C TYR A 237 -10.47 12.86 8.98
N LEU A 238 -9.61 11.85 9.15
CA LEU A 238 -9.22 10.96 8.05
C LEU A 238 -10.41 10.19 7.46
N GLU A 239 -11.38 9.79 8.29
CA GLU A 239 -12.63 9.22 7.80
C GLU A 239 -13.42 10.21 6.92
N THR A 240 -13.48 11.49 7.31
CA THR A 240 -14.19 12.51 6.54
C THR A 240 -13.50 12.77 5.20
N VAL A 241 -12.17 12.88 5.19
CA VAL A 241 -11.39 13.00 3.95
C VAL A 241 -11.64 11.82 3.01
N TRP A 242 -11.69 10.60 3.55
CA TRP A 242 -12.01 9.42 2.77
C TRP A 242 -13.42 9.48 2.17
N ASP A 243 -14.42 9.86 2.96
CA ASP A 243 -15.81 9.90 2.51
C ASP A 243 -16.02 10.95 1.40
N ASP A 244 -15.41 12.13 1.55
CA ASP A 244 -15.46 13.21 0.57
C ASP A 244 -14.89 12.82 -0.79
N LEU A 245 -13.79 12.06 -0.82
CA LEU A 245 -13.06 11.74 -2.05
C LEU A 245 -13.50 10.42 -2.69
N ILE A 246 -13.84 9.42 -1.86
CA ILE A 246 -13.94 8.02 -2.28
C ILE A 246 -15.23 7.38 -1.77
N GLY A 247 -15.52 7.52 -0.47
CA GLY A 247 -16.56 6.77 0.23
C GLY A 247 -17.92 6.86 -0.44
N ASP A 248 -18.34 8.07 -0.80
CA ASP A 248 -19.63 8.36 -1.43
C ASP A 248 -19.55 8.49 -2.95
N HIS A 249 -18.37 8.32 -3.54
CA HIS A 249 -18.15 8.56 -4.96
C HIS A 249 -18.57 7.34 -5.81
N PRO A 250 -19.45 7.51 -6.83
CA PRO A 250 -20.09 6.38 -7.54
C PRO A 250 -19.11 5.49 -8.33
N ASN A 251 -17.93 6.03 -8.68
CA ASN A 251 -16.88 5.28 -9.36
C ASN A 251 -16.21 4.24 -8.46
N TYR A 252 -16.45 4.25 -7.15
CA TYR A 252 -15.82 3.34 -6.20
C TYR A 252 -16.84 2.39 -5.57
N SER A 253 -16.40 1.17 -5.27
CA SER A 253 -16.98 0.41 -4.16
C SER A 253 -16.12 0.71 -2.96
N SER A 254 -16.70 1.21 -1.87
CA SER A 254 -15.99 1.53 -0.63
C SER A 254 -16.49 0.64 0.52
N ALA A 255 -15.61 0.37 1.48
CA ALA A 255 -15.92 -0.25 2.76
C ALA A 255 -14.92 0.23 3.80
N LYS A 256 -15.32 0.18 5.07
CA LYS A 256 -14.54 0.74 6.17
C LYS A 256 -14.70 -0.16 7.39
N TYR A 257 -13.61 -0.50 8.07
CA TYR A 257 -13.60 -1.20 9.35
C TYR A 257 -13.33 -0.20 10.48
N ARG A 258 -14.23 -0.12 11.46
CA ARG A 258 -14.18 0.86 12.58
C ARG A 258 -14.20 0.23 13.96
N ASP A 259 -14.43 -1.08 14.04
CA ASP A 259 -14.89 -1.68 15.30
C ASP A 259 -13.76 -1.73 16.36
N LEU A 260 -12.51 -1.92 15.93
CA LEU A 260 -11.34 -2.08 16.78
C LEU A 260 -10.09 -1.46 16.14
N GLY A 261 -9.06 -1.20 16.95
CA GLY A 261 -7.80 -0.61 16.49
C GLY A 261 -7.99 0.84 16.06
N TYR A 262 -7.26 1.26 15.02
CA TYR A 262 -7.33 2.61 14.48
C TYR A 262 -8.13 2.72 13.18
N GLY A 263 -8.73 1.61 12.74
CA GLY A 263 -9.65 1.56 11.62
C GLY A 263 -8.97 1.67 10.26
N VAL A 264 -9.56 1.03 9.26
CA VAL A 264 -9.06 1.05 7.87
C VAL A 264 -10.20 1.28 6.90
N ALA A 265 -9.97 2.10 5.90
CA ALA A 265 -10.84 2.21 4.73
C ALA A 265 -10.23 1.53 3.51
N VAL A 266 -11.07 0.94 2.67
CA VAL A 266 -10.67 0.35 1.39
C VAL A 266 -11.68 0.67 0.30
N ALA A 267 -11.19 0.90 -0.91
CA ALA A 267 -12.04 1.04 -2.08
C ALA A 267 -11.49 0.32 -3.30
N ILE A 268 -12.38 -0.01 -4.22
CA ILE A 268 -12.08 -0.57 -5.54
C ILE A 268 -12.60 0.38 -6.60
N ARG A 269 -11.74 0.79 -7.53
CA ARG A 269 -12.16 1.60 -8.69
C ARG A 269 -12.97 0.74 -9.65
N LYS A 270 -14.26 1.07 -9.82
CA LYS A 270 -15.19 0.37 -10.72
C LYS A 270 -15.34 1.02 -12.09
N ARG A 271 -14.96 2.31 -12.21
CA ARG A 271 -15.15 3.14 -13.40
C ARG A 271 -14.02 4.15 -13.54
N ASP A 272 -13.81 4.63 -14.77
CA ASP A 272 -12.90 5.73 -15.05
C ASP A 272 -13.44 7.07 -14.56
#